data_AF-A0A0G1YP71-F1
#
_entry.id   AF-A0A0G1YP71-F1
#
_cell.length_a   1.000
_cell.length_b   1.000
_cell.length_c   1.000
_cell.angle_alpha   90.00
_cell.angle_beta   90.00
_cell.angle_gamma   90.00
#
_symmetry.space_group_name_H-M   'P 1'
#
loop_
_entity.id
_entity.type
_entity.pdbx_description
1 polymer ?
#
loop_
_entity_poly.entity_id
_entity_poly.type
_entity_poly.pdbx_seq_one_letter_code
_entity_poly.pdbx_strand_id
1 'polypeptide(L)'
;MSFSSNAIDASALTDAEVLARARTEPALFAVLVRRYEAALLRRARTILRSPEDAEEAVQDAFTKMYLYADKYQPQEGASFSSWAYTILNRVAYTKYRAKTVERGRIAKLEPEHYESLPDARAEFLEDLSIRNEVISALAKLPENKQNDL
;
A
#
# COMPACT_ATOMS: atom_id res chain seq x y z
N MET A 1 -35.67 23.09 23.03
CA MET A 1 -34.68 22.57 24.00
C MET A 1 -33.30 22.84 23.42
N SER A 2 -32.51 23.66 24.11
CA SER A 2 -31.20 24.10 23.64
C SER A 2 -30.17 22.99 23.87
N PHE A 3 -29.75 22.31 22.81
CA PHE A 3 -28.55 21.46 22.87
C PHE A 3 -27.33 22.36 22.79
N SER A 4 -27.09 23.10 23.86
CA SER A 4 -25.78 23.70 24.14
C SER A 4 -24.85 22.56 24.57
N SER A 5 -24.50 21.68 23.62
CA SER A 5 -23.43 20.71 23.82
C SER A 5 -22.13 21.48 23.65
N ASN A 6 -21.32 21.43 24.70
CA ASN A 6 -19.96 21.92 24.77
C ASN A 6 -19.18 21.39 23.56
N ALA A 7 -19.23 22.11 22.43
CA ALA A 7 -18.43 21.84 21.27
C ALA A 7 -17.01 22.22 21.65
N ILE A 8 -16.34 21.27 22.32
CA ILE A 8 -14.90 21.22 22.39
C ILE A 8 -14.45 21.51 20.97
N ASP A 9 -13.66 22.56 20.79
CA ASP A 9 -13.08 22.93 19.51
C ASP A 9 -12.13 21.80 19.10
N ALA A 10 -12.70 20.70 18.65
CA ALA A 10 -11.99 19.45 18.39
C ALA A 10 -11.09 19.61 17.17
N SER A 11 -11.27 20.69 16.40
CA SER A 11 -10.34 21.19 15.39
C SER A 11 -9.00 21.60 15.99
N ALA A 12 -8.96 22.12 17.22
CA ALA A 12 -7.74 22.60 17.87
C ALA A 12 -6.90 21.49 18.52
N LEU A 13 -7.48 20.30 18.75
CA LEU A 13 -6.78 19.16 19.32
C LEU A 13 -5.81 18.54 18.31
N THR A 14 -4.62 18.19 18.78
CA THR A 14 -3.66 17.38 18.01
C THR A 14 -4.22 15.98 17.78
N ASP A 15 -3.74 15.28 16.74
CA ASP A 15 -4.21 13.93 16.44
C ASP A 15 -3.94 12.95 17.59
N ALA A 16 -2.83 13.13 18.30
CA ALA A 16 -2.47 12.33 19.47
C ALA A 16 -3.46 12.54 20.62
N GLU A 17 -3.85 13.78 20.90
CA GLU A 17 -4.83 14.10 21.94
C GLU A 17 -6.22 13.57 21.58
N VAL A 18 -6.63 13.70 20.32
CA VAL A 18 -7.90 13.13 19.83
C VAL A 18 -7.90 11.62 20.00
N LEU A 19 -6.83 10.92 19.60
CA LEU A 19 -6.71 9.47 19.74
C LEU A 19 -6.76 9.03 21.20
N ALA A 20 -6.07 9.74 22.10
CA ALA A 20 -6.05 9.43 23.52
C ALA A 20 -7.43 9.59 24.17
N ARG A 21 -8.12 10.70 23.88
CA ARG A 21 -9.45 10.99 24.44
C ARG A 21 -10.57 10.16 23.82
N ALA A 22 -10.41 9.73 22.56
CA ALA A 22 -11.38 8.87 21.89
C ALA A 22 -11.68 7.57 22.65
N ARG A 23 -10.78 7.13 23.55
CA ARG A 23 -11.00 5.96 24.41
C ARG A 23 -12.13 6.15 25.43
N THR A 24 -12.30 7.37 25.95
CA THR A 24 -13.36 7.71 26.90
C THR A 24 -14.52 8.44 26.22
N GLU A 25 -14.25 9.11 25.10
CA GLU A 25 -15.21 9.88 24.33
C GLU A 25 -15.19 9.43 22.85
N PRO A 26 -15.83 8.30 22.50
CA PRO A 26 -15.72 7.69 21.17
C PRO A 26 -16.08 8.63 20.00
N ALA A 27 -16.97 9.60 20.25
CA ALA A 27 -17.35 10.61 19.26
C ALA A 27 -16.17 11.47 18.77
N LEU A 28 -15.11 11.65 19.58
CA LEU A 28 -13.92 12.41 19.18
C LEU A 28 -13.13 11.71 18.06
N PHE A 29 -13.23 10.38 17.94
CA PHE A 29 -12.53 9.65 16.88
C PHE A 29 -12.97 10.08 15.46
N ALA A 30 -14.21 10.56 15.32
CA ALA A 30 -14.72 11.09 14.05
C ALA A 30 -13.89 12.27 13.50
N VAL A 31 -13.16 12.99 14.37
CA VAL A 31 -12.22 14.04 13.94
C VAL A 31 -11.06 13.44 13.15
N LEU A 32 -10.47 12.33 13.61
CA LEU A 32 -9.40 11.64 12.90
C LEU A 32 -9.91 11.07 11.58
N VAL A 33 -11.12 10.49 11.58
CA VAL A 33 -11.74 10.01 10.34
C VAL A 33 -11.84 11.14 9.32
N ARG A 34 -12.43 12.28 9.69
CA ARG A 34 -12.56 13.44 8.78
C ARG A 34 -11.21 13.97 8.30
N ARG A 35 -10.18 14.00 9.16
CA ARG A 35 -8.84 14.49 8.79
C ARG A 35 -8.13 13.57 7.80
N TYR A 36 -8.29 12.25 7.94
CA TYR A 36 -7.44 11.28 7.24
C TYR A 36 -8.14 10.46 6.15
N GLU A 37 -9.48 10.36 6.16
CA GLU A 37 -10.23 9.48 5.25
C GLU A 37 -9.84 9.68 3.79
N ALA A 38 -9.89 10.93 3.28
CA ALA A 38 -9.57 11.21 1.89
C ALA A 38 -8.12 10.83 1.53
N ALA A 39 -7.17 11.04 2.45
CA ALA A 39 -5.75 10.74 2.21
C ALA A 39 -5.48 9.23 2.23
N LEU A 40 -6.03 8.52 3.23
CA LEU A 40 -5.92 7.07 3.34
C LEU A 40 -6.63 6.36 2.18
N LEU A 41 -7.79 6.87 1.76
CA LEU A 41 -8.52 6.33 0.61
C LEU A 41 -7.74 6.48 -0.69
N ARG A 42 -7.12 7.64 -0.94
CA ARG A 42 -6.21 7.82 -2.08
C ARG A 42 -5.10 6.79 -2.05
N ARG A 43 -4.46 6.58 -0.89
CA ARG A 43 -3.38 5.61 -0.74
C ARG A 43 -3.85 4.18 -0.96
N ALA A 44 -4.96 3.77 -0.35
CA ALA A 44 -5.52 2.43 -0.49
C ALA A 44 -5.88 2.11 -1.95
N ARG A 45 -6.44 3.09 -2.69
CA ARG A 45 -6.72 2.95 -4.13
C ARG A 45 -5.47 2.66 -4.95
N THR A 46 -4.31 3.24 -4.61
CA THR A 46 -3.05 2.92 -5.31
C THR A 46 -2.58 1.47 -5.11
N ILE A 47 -2.93 0.85 -3.98
CA ILE A 47 -2.53 -0.52 -3.64
C ILE A 47 -3.52 -1.53 -4.23
N LEU A 48 -4.81 -1.31 -3.98
CA LEU A 48 -5.87 -2.30 -4.23
C LEU A 48 -6.48 -2.19 -5.64
N ARG A 49 -6.38 -1.02 -6.29
CA ARG A 49 -6.94 -0.75 -7.63
C ARG A 49 -8.42 -1.10 -7.77
N SER A 50 -9.16 -1.02 -6.66
CA SER A 50 -10.59 -1.29 -6.55
C SER A 50 -11.16 -0.29 -5.55
N PRO A 51 -12.17 0.52 -5.92
CA PRO A 51 -12.77 1.51 -5.02
C PRO A 51 -13.37 0.86 -3.77
N GLU A 52 -14.18 -0.18 -3.95
CA GLU A 52 -14.84 -0.92 -2.87
C GLU A 52 -13.82 -1.52 -1.90
N ASP A 53 -12.76 -2.13 -2.44
CA ASP A 53 -11.73 -2.73 -1.58
C ASP A 53 -10.96 -1.68 -0.79
N ALA A 54 -10.72 -0.52 -1.40
CA ALA A 54 -10.03 0.58 -0.77
C ALA A 54 -10.87 1.18 0.37
N GLU A 55 -12.18 1.31 0.20
CA GLU A 55 -13.09 1.79 1.24
C GLU A 55 -13.13 0.83 2.43
N GLU A 56 -13.28 -0.47 2.17
CA GLU A 56 -13.24 -1.50 3.22
C GLU A 56 -11.90 -1.49 3.97
N ALA A 57 -10.76 -1.41 3.24
CA ALA A 57 -9.44 -1.37 3.86
C ALA A 57 -9.24 -0.11 4.73
N VAL A 58 -9.82 1.02 4.35
CA VAL A 58 -9.78 2.25 5.15
C VAL A 58 -10.63 2.10 6.42
N GLN A 59 -11.83 1.50 6.33
CA GLN A 59 -12.66 1.21 7.50
C GLN A 59 -11.94 0.27 8.48
N ASP A 60 -11.35 -0.81 7.98
CA ASP A 60 -10.54 -1.74 8.76
C ASP A 60 -9.34 -1.05 9.42
N ALA A 61 -8.67 -0.16 8.68
CA ALA A 61 -7.53 0.58 9.21
C ALA A 61 -7.97 1.51 10.36
N PHE A 62 -9.06 2.26 10.21
CA PHE A 62 -9.59 3.09 11.28
C PHE A 62 -10.03 2.27 12.49
N THR A 63 -10.67 1.13 12.26
CA THR A 63 -11.05 0.18 13.33
C THR A 63 -9.81 -0.28 14.10
N LYS A 64 -8.74 -0.64 13.41
CA LYS A 64 -7.46 -1.03 14.04
C LYS A 64 -6.77 0.14 14.75
N MET A 65 -6.81 1.35 14.20
CA MET A 65 -6.29 2.54 14.89
C MET A 65 -7.02 2.78 16.21
N TYR A 66 -8.35 2.64 16.22
CA TYR A 66 -9.13 2.77 17.45
C TYR A 66 -8.81 1.65 18.46
N LEU A 67 -8.75 0.39 18.01
CA LEU A 67 -8.46 -0.76 18.88
C LEU A 67 -7.04 -0.77 19.45
N TYR A 68 -6.06 -0.20 18.72
CA TYR A 68 -4.66 -0.15 19.14
C TYR A 68 -4.22 1.26 19.56
N ALA A 69 -5.18 2.13 19.90
CA ALA A 69 -4.91 3.50 20.35
C ALA A 69 -3.99 3.53 21.59
N ASP A 70 -4.07 2.53 22.46
CA ASP A 70 -3.23 2.34 23.65
C ASP A 70 -1.75 2.10 23.31
N LYS A 71 -1.47 1.56 22.13
CA LYS A 71 -0.12 1.26 21.64
C LYS A 71 0.52 2.42 20.90
N TYR A 72 -0.24 3.48 20.62
CA TYR A 72 0.31 4.67 20.00
C TYR A 72 1.14 5.45 21.02
N GLN A 73 2.45 5.52 20.75
CA GLN A 73 3.38 6.33 21.52
C GLN A 73 3.92 7.41 20.57
N PRO A 74 3.65 8.71 20.83
CA PRO A 74 4.29 9.78 20.11
C PRO A 74 5.81 9.66 20.29
N GLN A 75 6.55 9.59 19.19
CA GLN A 75 8.01 9.58 19.20
C GLN A 75 8.52 10.74 18.35
N GLU A 76 9.68 11.27 18.70
CA GLU A 76 10.37 12.30 17.92
C GLU A 76 10.64 11.74 16.50
N GLY A 77 10.05 12.36 15.48
CA GLY A 77 10.13 11.91 14.09
C GLY A 77 9.04 10.94 13.62
N ALA A 78 8.18 10.40 14.51
CA ALA A 78 7.06 9.53 14.14
C ALA A 78 5.70 10.17 14.51
N SER A 79 5.04 10.77 13.51
CA SER A 79 3.72 11.37 13.66
C SER A 79 2.59 10.32 13.70
N PHE A 80 1.42 10.73 14.20
CA PHE A 80 0.19 9.93 14.08
C PHE A 80 -0.07 9.53 12.62
N SER A 81 0.15 10.45 11.68
CA SER A 81 0.05 10.16 10.24
C SER A 81 0.90 8.96 9.85
N SER A 82 2.18 8.93 10.21
CA SER A 82 3.10 7.82 9.88
C SER A 82 2.59 6.47 10.42
N TRP A 83 2.05 6.47 11.64
CA TRP A 83 1.45 5.30 12.26
C TRP A 83 0.16 4.86 11.54
N ALA A 84 -0.74 5.79 11.23
CA ALA A 84 -1.96 5.54 10.48
C ALA A 84 -1.69 4.94 9.09
N TYR A 85 -0.72 5.48 8.36
CA TYR A 85 -0.29 4.94 7.07
C TYR A 85 0.33 3.54 7.20
N THR A 86 1.05 3.26 8.30
CA THR A 86 1.59 1.91 8.57
C THR A 86 0.47 0.89 8.74
N ILE A 87 -0.55 1.23 9.53
CA ILE A 87 -1.72 0.36 9.71
C ILE A 87 -2.45 0.16 8.38
N LEU A 88 -2.73 1.24 7.65
CA LEU A 88 -3.40 1.16 6.34
C LEU A 88 -2.62 0.26 5.36
N ASN A 89 -1.32 0.49 5.22
CA ASN A 89 -0.49 -0.30 4.30
C ASN A 89 -0.55 -1.79 4.66
N ARG A 90 -0.46 -2.13 5.96
CA ARG A 90 -0.58 -3.53 6.41
C ARG A 90 -1.93 -4.15 6.04
N VAL A 91 -3.03 -3.44 6.28
CA VAL A 91 -4.38 -3.90 5.92
C VAL A 91 -4.50 -4.09 4.40
N ALA A 92 -4.13 -3.06 3.63
CA ALA A 92 -4.24 -3.07 2.18
C ALA A 92 -3.37 -4.15 1.53
N TYR A 93 -2.13 -4.36 1.98
CA TYR A 93 -1.27 -5.42 1.44
C TYR A 93 -1.75 -6.81 1.82
N THR A 94 -2.28 -7.02 3.03
CA THR A 94 -2.91 -8.30 3.39
C THR A 94 -4.09 -8.60 2.47
N LYS A 95 -4.97 -7.62 2.24
CA LYS A 95 -6.11 -7.77 1.34
C LYS A 95 -5.70 -8.01 -0.12
N TYR A 96 -4.70 -7.27 -0.60
CA TYR A 96 -4.12 -7.47 -1.93
C TYR A 96 -3.58 -8.89 -2.11
N ARG A 97 -2.84 -9.41 -1.12
CA ARG A 97 -2.31 -10.78 -1.16
C ARG A 97 -3.42 -11.82 -1.21
N ALA A 98 -4.46 -11.68 -0.38
CA ALA A 98 -5.61 -12.58 -0.38
C ALA A 98 -6.29 -12.63 -1.75
N LYS A 99 -6.55 -11.47 -2.38
CA LYS A 99 -7.13 -11.42 -3.74
C LYS A 99 -6.22 -11.98 -4.82
N THR A 100 -4.90 -11.83 -4.67
CA THR A 100 -3.96 -12.37 -5.66
C THR A 100 -3.96 -13.90 -5.63
N VAL A 101 -4.08 -14.50 -4.44
CA VAL A 101 -4.26 -15.95 -4.28
C VAL A 101 -5.61 -16.41 -4.84
N GLU A 102 -6.71 -15.74 -4.48
CA GLU A 102 -8.06 -16.07 -4.96
C GLU A 102 -8.17 -16.03 -6.49
N ARG A 103 -7.52 -15.04 -7.13
CA ARG A 103 -7.50 -14.90 -8.60
C ARG A 103 -6.57 -15.89 -9.30
N GLY A 104 -5.96 -16.84 -8.59
CA GLY A 104 -5.03 -17.82 -9.16
C GLY A 104 -3.75 -17.21 -9.72
N ARG A 105 -3.45 -15.94 -9.40
CA ARG A 105 -2.23 -15.24 -9.86
C ARG A 105 -1.00 -15.62 -9.03
N ILE A 106 -1.22 -16.21 -7.87
CA ILE A 106 -0.22 -16.92 -7.08
C ILE A 106 -0.81 -18.29 -6.78
N ALA A 107 -0.43 -19.28 -7.58
CA ALA A 107 -0.66 -20.68 -7.24
C ALA A 107 0.42 -21.13 -6.26
N LYS A 108 0.03 -21.82 -5.19
CA LYS A 108 0.99 -22.57 -4.38
C LYS A 108 1.41 -23.76 -5.22
N LEU A 109 2.69 -23.83 -5.61
CA LEU A 109 3.20 -24.94 -6.40
C LEU A 109 3.19 -26.20 -5.51
N GLU A 110 2.34 -27.17 -5.83
CA GLU A 110 2.51 -28.54 -5.30
C GLU A 110 3.83 -29.14 -5.82
N PRO A 111 4.45 -30.10 -5.10
CA PRO A 111 5.73 -30.71 -5.48
C PRO A 111 5.79 -31.15 -6.96
N GLU A 112 4.68 -31.66 -7.50
CA GLU A 112 4.53 -32.14 -8.87
C GLU A 112 4.65 -31.01 -9.92
N HIS A 113 4.38 -29.75 -9.54
CA HIS A 113 4.54 -28.61 -10.43
C HIS A 113 6.00 -28.11 -10.54
N TYR A 114 6.90 -28.53 -9.64
CA TYR A 114 8.31 -28.13 -9.72
C TYR A 114 9.04 -28.80 -10.88
N GLU A 115 8.62 -30.02 -11.27
CA GLU A 115 9.22 -30.76 -12.38
C GLU A 115 8.88 -30.19 -13.76
N SER A 116 7.87 -29.34 -13.84
CA SER A 116 7.39 -28.70 -15.08
C SER A 116 7.76 -27.22 -15.19
N LEU A 117 8.46 -26.66 -14.19
CA LEU A 117 9.00 -25.31 -14.29
C LEU A 117 10.14 -25.31 -15.32
N PRO A 118 10.17 -24.36 -16.27
CA PRO A 118 11.35 -24.11 -17.07
C PRO A 118 12.55 -23.91 -16.13
N ASP A 119 13.72 -24.46 -16.47
CA ASP A 119 14.93 -24.16 -15.70
C ASP A 119 15.19 -22.66 -15.82
N ALA A 120 14.78 -21.89 -14.81
CA ALA A 120 14.88 -20.43 -14.80
C ALA A 120 16.32 -19.96 -14.99
N ARG A 121 17.31 -20.84 -14.70
CA ARG A 121 18.71 -20.60 -15.02
C ARG A 121 18.99 -20.70 -16.52
N ALA A 122 18.42 -21.68 -17.21
CA ALA A 122 18.54 -21.83 -18.65
C ALA A 122 17.86 -20.69 -19.40
N GLU A 123 16.65 -20.29 -18.97
CA GLU A 123 15.90 -19.17 -19.57
C GLU A 123 16.63 -17.82 -19.39
N PHE A 124 17.21 -17.58 -18.21
CA PHE A 124 18.05 -16.40 -17.97
C PHE A 124 19.34 -16.40 -18.79
N LEU A 125 19.99 -17.56 -18.96
CA LEU A 125 21.19 -17.70 -19.79
C LEU A 125 20.87 -17.52 -21.27
N GLU A 126 19.70 -17.97 -21.73
CA GLU A 126 19.20 -17.79 -23.09
C GLU A 126 18.89 -16.31 -23.38
N ASP A 127 18.20 -15.62 -22.47
CA ASP A 127 17.92 -14.18 -22.61
C ASP A 127 19.21 -13.35 -22.65
N LEU A 128 20.20 -13.69 -21.82
CA LEU A 128 21.51 -13.05 -21.81
C LEU A 128 22.32 -13.36 -23.09
N SER A 129 22.17 -14.56 -23.64
CA SER A 129 22.76 -14.96 -24.92
C SER A 129 22.16 -14.19 -26.09
N ILE A 130 20.83 -14.11 -26.17
CA ILE A 130 20.10 -13.34 -27.18
C ILE A 130 20.51 -11.87 -27.12
N ARG A 131 20.60 -11.29 -25.92
CA ARG A 131 21.04 -9.90 -25.74
C ARG A 131 22.46 -9.68 -26.23
N ASN A 132 23.38 -10.60 -25.94
CA ASN A 132 24.77 -10.52 -26.41
C ASN A 132 24.89 -10.70 -27.93
N GLU A 133 24.10 -11.58 -28.54
CA GLU A 133 24.06 -11.75 -30.00
C GLU A 133 23.54 -10.49 -30.69
N VAL A 134 22.47 -9.87 -30.19
CA VAL A 134 21.94 -8.61 -30.73
C VAL A 134 22.99 -7.50 -30.61
N ILE A 135 23.66 -7.37 -29.46
CA ILE A 135 24.73 -6.38 -29.27
C ILE A 135 25.90 -6.65 -30.22
N SER A 136 26.30 -7.90 -30.42
CA SER A 136 27.37 -8.27 -31.35
C SER A 136 26.98 -8.00 -32.81
N ALA A 137 25.74 -8.25 -33.19
CA ALA A 137 25.22 -7.97 -34.53
C ALA A 137 25.14 -6.45 -34.78
N LEU A 138 24.68 -5.67 -33.80
CA LEU A 138 24.66 -4.21 -33.87
C LEU A 138 26.07 -3.61 -33.92
N ALA A 139 27.05 -4.19 -33.21
CA ALA A 139 28.44 -3.77 -33.27
C ALA A 139 29.14 -4.09 -34.61
N LYS A 140 28.57 -5.03 -35.39
CA LYS A 140 29.06 -5.39 -36.74
C LYS A 140 28.37 -4.58 -37.84
N LEU A 141 27.41 -3.73 -37.52
CA LEU A 141 26.85 -2.80 -38.50
C LEU A 141 27.90 -1.71 -38.78
N PRO A 142 28.36 -1.55 -40.04
CA PRO A 142 29.21 -0.42 -40.39
C PRO A 142 28.45 0.89 -40.16
N GLU A 143 29.14 1.88 -39.56
CA GLU A 143 28.61 3.24 -39.38
C GLU A 143 28.39 3.91 -40.75
N ASN A 144 27.26 3.64 -41.39
CA ASN A 144 26.85 4.34 -42.59
C ASN A 144 26.27 5.70 -42.22
N LYS A 145 27.14 6.63 -41.82
CA LYS A 145 26.89 8.06 -42.04
C LYS A 145 27.32 8.43 -43.45
N GLN A 146 26.30 8.59 -44.30
CA GLN A 146 26.11 9.73 -45.20
C GLN A 146 27.38 10.42 -45.72
N ASN A 147 27.68 10.18 -47.00
CA ASN A 147 28.14 11.24 -47.90
C ASN A 147 27.96 10.76 -49.35
N ASP A 148 26.90 11.22 -50.01
CA ASP A 148 27.00 11.96 -51.28
C ASP A 148 25.64 12.08 -51.98
N LEU A 149 25.30 13.36 -52.23
CA LEU A 149 24.32 13.94 -53.17
C LEU A 149 22.83 13.94 -52.77
#